data_AF-A0A060BY37-F1
#
_entry.id   AF-A0A060BY37-F1
#
_cell.length_a   1.000
_cell.length_b   1.000
_cell.length_c   1.000
_cell.angle_alpha   90.00
_cell.angle_beta   90.00
_cell.angle_gamma   90.00
#
_symmetry.space_group_name_H-M   'P 1'
#
loop_
_entity.id
_entity.type
_entity.pdbx_description
1 polymer ?
#
loop_
_entity_poly.entity_id
_entity_poly.type
_entity_poly.pdbx_seq_one_letter_code
_entity_poly.pdbx_strand_id
1 'polypeptide(L)'
;GFAWNARGVVELTERKAAAWAQGAGVQPARDAASHALYFKAADNAPGSPLLAKGGTTGDICEVWYADGATLAHWAEVGRSLGFGEISLWRLGGNMPESLSKIAGE
;
A
#
# COMPACT_ATOMS: atom_id res chain seq x y z
N GLY A 1 -4.72 0.53 -0.65
CA GLY A 1 -3.86 1.71 -0.85
C GLY A 1 -4.31 2.44 -2.10
N PHE A 2 -3.71 3.59 -2.36
CA PHE A 2 -4.07 4.45 -3.49
C PHE A 2 -2.83 5.12 -4.08
N ALA A 3 -2.91 5.44 -5.36
CA ALA A 3 -1.94 6.23 -6.09
C ALA A 3 -2.63 7.49 -6.60
N TRP A 4 -2.08 8.66 -6.26
CA TRP A 4 -2.58 9.97 -6.67
C TRP A 4 -1.65 10.58 -7.71
N ASN A 5 -2.22 11.20 -8.73
CA ASN A 5 -1.54 12.12 -9.64
C ASN A 5 -2.46 13.29 -10.01
N ALA A 6 -2.01 14.19 -10.88
CA ALA A 6 -2.79 15.34 -11.33
C ALA A 6 -4.10 14.96 -12.06
N ARG A 7 -4.23 13.72 -12.54
CA ARG A 7 -5.40 13.21 -13.26
C ARG A 7 -6.42 12.52 -12.35
N GLY A 8 -6.04 12.17 -11.12
CA GLY A 8 -6.96 11.59 -10.14
C GLY A 8 -6.30 10.56 -9.22
N VAL A 9 -7.13 9.65 -8.71
CA VAL A 9 -6.75 8.62 -7.74
C VAL A 9 -7.09 7.22 -8.27
N VAL A 10 -6.18 6.26 -8.04
CA VAL A 10 -6.37 4.86 -8.42
C VAL A 10 -6.13 3.96 -7.21
N GLU A 11 -7.05 3.04 -6.96
CA GLU A 11 -6.88 2.02 -5.91
C GLU A 11 -5.82 0.97 -6.28
N LEU A 12 -5.11 0.48 -5.26
CA LEU A 12 -4.17 -0.61 -5.40
C LEU A 12 -4.01 -1.42 -4.11
N THR A 13 -3.62 -2.68 -4.29
CA THR A 13 -3.33 -3.61 -3.19
C THR A 13 -1.84 -3.52 -2.81
N GLU A 14 -1.46 -4.03 -1.64
CA GLU A 14 -0.06 -4.11 -1.19
C GLU A 14 0.84 -4.74 -2.27
N ARG A 15 0.44 -5.89 -2.83
CA ARG A 15 1.19 -6.57 -3.90
C ARG A 15 1.48 -5.66 -5.10
N LYS A 16 0.51 -4.85 -5.52
CA LYS A 16 0.66 -3.92 -6.64
C LYS A 16 1.58 -2.74 -6.27
N ALA A 17 1.46 -2.23 -5.05
CA ALA A 17 2.34 -1.17 -4.55
C ALA A 17 3.80 -1.62 -4.50
N ALA A 18 4.03 -2.79 -3.91
CA ALA A 18 5.36 -3.38 -3.76
C ALA A 18 6.00 -3.69 -5.11
N ALA A 19 5.24 -4.27 -6.05
CA ALA A 19 5.72 -4.52 -7.41
C ALA A 19 6.10 -3.22 -8.15
N TRP A 20 5.32 -2.16 -7.99
CA TRP A 20 5.62 -0.85 -8.57
C TRP A 20 6.85 -0.21 -7.93
N ALA A 21 6.98 -0.23 -6.60
CA ALA A 21 8.16 0.28 -5.91
C ALA A 21 9.43 -0.45 -6.37
N GLN A 22 9.38 -1.79 -6.43
CA GLN A 22 10.48 -2.62 -6.92
C GLN A 22 10.85 -2.30 -8.37
N GLY A 23 9.85 -2.23 -9.26
CA GLY A 23 10.09 -1.95 -10.68
C GLY A 23 10.58 -0.53 -10.96
N ALA A 24 10.23 0.42 -10.09
CA ALA A 24 10.77 1.79 -10.11
C ALA A 24 12.13 1.93 -9.41
N GLY A 25 12.62 0.89 -8.73
CA GLY A 25 13.87 0.94 -7.97
C GLY A 25 13.81 1.88 -6.75
N VAL A 26 12.61 2.10 -6.18
CA VAL A 26 12.40 2.99 -5.03
C VAL A 26 12.11 2.19 -3.78
N GLN A 27 12.69 2.61 -2.66
CA GLN A 27 12.38 2.04 -1.35
C GLN A 27 11.21 2.82 -0.73
N PRO A 28 10.07 2.18 -0.40
CA PRO A 28 8.99 2.83 0.31
C PRO A 28 9.43 3.31 1.70
N ALA A 29 9.10 4.55 2.02
CA ALA A 29 9.30 5.12 3.35
C ALA A 29 8.07 4.84 4.22
N ARG A 30 8.29 4.66 5.52
CA ARG A 30 7.19 4.56 6.49
C ARG A 30 6.92 5.93 7.10
N ASP A 31 5.69 6.39 6.99
CA ASP A 31 5.26 7.62 7.66
C ASP A 31 5.06 7.35 9.16
N ALA A 32 5.60 8.20 10.02
CA ALA A 32 5.60 7.99 11.46
C ALA A 32 4.22 8.22 12.10
N ALA A 33 3.39 9.08 11.53
CA ALA A 33 2.08 9.42 12.09
C ALA A 33 1.02 8.36 11.75
N SER A 34 1.00 7.90 10.49
CA SER A 34 0.02 6.92 10.01
C SER A 34 0.52 5.48 10.08
N HIS A 35 1.83 5.25 10.23
CA HIS A 35 2.50 3.97 10.06
C HIS A 35 2.34 3.33 8.67
N ALA A 36 1.75 4.03 7.69
CA ALA A 36 1.62 3.57 6.32
C ALA A 36 2.93 3.68 5.54
N LEU A 37 3.06 2.90 4.48
CA LEU A 37 4.16 3.03 3.52
C LEU A 37 3.78 3.99 2.41
N TYR A 38 4.73 4.80 1.98
CA TYR A 38 4.58 5.71 0.85
C TYR A 38 5.84 5.82 -0.01
N PHE A 39 5.65 6.16 -1.27
CA PHE A 39 6.72 6.49 -2.20
C PHE A 39 6.19 7.33 -3.37
N LYS A 40 7.11 7.87 -4.18
CA LYS A 40 6.80 8.52 -5.45
C LYS A 40 7.44 7.76 -6.60
N ALA A 41 6.68 7.53 -7.68
CA ALA A 41 7.17 6.86 -8.88
C ALA A 41 6.38 7.32 -10.11
N ALA A 42 6.99 7.23 -11.29
CA ALA A 42 6.30 7.54 -12.53
C ALA A 42 5.21 6.50 -12.85
N ASP A 43 4.10 6.95 -13.43
CA ASP A 43 2.95 6.11 -13.81
C ASP A 43 3.29 5.03 -14.84
N ASN A 44 4.35 5.24 -15.62
CA ASN A 44 4.87 4.33 -16.62
C ASN A 44 6.05 3.47 -16.14
N ALA A 45 6.44 3.56 -14.86
CA ALA A 45 7.51 2.73 -14.32
C ALA A 45 7.13 1.23 -14.35
N PRO A 46 8.11 0.31 -14.50
CA PRO A 46 7.85 -1.12 -14.41
C PRO A 46 7.10 -1.49 -13.13
N GLY A 47 6.17 -2.46 -13.22
CA GLY A 47 5.33 -2.86 -12.09
C GLY A 47 4.18 -1.90 -11.77
N SER A 48 4.11 -0.73 -12.40
CA SER A 48 2.95 0.16 -12.29
C SER A 48 1.68 -0.53 -12.79
N PRO A 49 0.58 -0.58 -12.00
CA PRO A 49 -0.71 -1.06 -12.48
C PRO A 49 -1.33 -0.10 -13.51
N LEU A 50 -0.80 1.12 -13.65
CA LEU A 50 -1.26 2.10 -14.62
C LEU A 50 -0.65 1.85 -16.00
N LEU A 51 0.56 1.31 -16.08
CA LEU A 51 1.19 0.96 -17.36
C LEU A 51 0.29 0.04 -18.21
N ALA A 52 -0.29 -0.99 -17.59
CA ALA A 52 -1.24 -1.90 -18.24
C ALA A 52 -2.61 -1.26 -18.61
N LYS A 53 -2.89 -0.07 -18.09
CA LYS A 53 -4.12 0.70 -18.34
C LYS A 53 -3.89 1.93 -19.24
N GLY A 54 -2.73 2.00 -19.91
CA GLY A 54 -2.37 3.14 -20.77
C GLY A 54 -1.72 4.32 -20.04
N GLY A 55 -1.20 4.11 -18.83
CA GLY A 55 -0.29 5.03 -18.14
C GLY A 55 1.03 5.11 -18.92
N THR A 56 1.16 6.12 -19.76
CA THR A 56 2.29 6.28 -20.69
C THR A 56 2.96 7.65 -20.59
N THR A 57 2.47 8.55 -19.72
CA THR A 57 2.91 9.95 -19.72
C THR A 57 4.19 10.18 -18.94
N GLY A 58 4.52 9.32 -17.97
CA GLY A 58 5.64 9.52 -17.05
C GLY A 58 5.31 10.46 -15.90
N ASP A 59 4.02 10.71 -15.65
CA ASP A 59 3.58 11.58 -14.54
C ASP A 59 3.97 10.96 -13.21
N ILE A 60 4.42 11.79 -12.27
CA ILE A 60 4.72 11.33 -10.92
C ILE A 60 3.42 11.02 -10.17
N CYS A 61 3.33 9.79 -9.69
CA CYS A 61 2.32 9.34 -8.75
C CYS A 61 2.88 9.34 -7.33
N GLU A 62 2.08 9.80 -6.38
CA GLU A 62 2.31 9.57 -4.96
C GLU A 62 1.48 8.36 -4.51
N VAL A 63 2.15 7.34 -3.97
CA VAL A 63 1.55 6.04 -3.64
C VAL A 63 1.55 5.85 -2.14
N TRP A 64 0.40 5.48 -1.56
CA TRP A 64 0.27 5.12 -0.15
C TRP A 64 -0.42 3.76 0.01
N TYR A 65 0.11 2.91 0.88
CA TYR A 65 -0.45 1.59 1.13
C TYR A 65 -0.09 1.07 2.53
N ALA A 66 -0.85 0.06 2.97
CA ALA A 66 -0.59 -0.67 4.19
C ALA A 66 0.14 -1.98 3.87
N ASP A 67 1.16 -2.29 4.66
CA ASP A 67 1.74 -3.63 4.77
C ASP A 67 1.36 -4.25 6.13
N GLY A 68 1.83 -5.46 6.42
CA GLY A 68 1.49 -6.13 7.67
C GLY A 68 1.96 -5.39 8.93
N ALA A 69 3.02 -4.58 8.85
CA ALA A 69 3.43 -3.76 9.98
C ALA A 69 2.45 -2.60 10.22
N THR A 70 1.95 -1.98 9.15
CA THR A 70 0.86 -1.00 9.24
C THR A 70 -0.40 -1.63 9.85
N LEU A 71 -0.81 -2.79 9.33
CA LEU A 71 -2.03 -3.46 9.79
C LEU A 71 -1.94 -3.91 11.25
N ALA A 72 -0.79 -4.48 11.66
CA ALA A 72 -0.57 -4.88 13.05
C ALA A 72 -0.57 -3.66 13.99
N HIS A 73 0.04 -2.55 13.58
CA HIS A 73 0.01 -1.32 14.37
C HIS A 73 -1.41 -0.77 14.54
N TRP A 74 -2.19 -0.70 13.47
CA TRP A 74 -3.59 -0.25 13.55
C TRP A 74 -4.47 -1.16 14.40
N ALA A 75 -4.26 -2.49 14.29
CA ALA A 75 -4.93 -3.45 15.15
C ALA A 75 -4.60 -3.21 16.62
N GLU A 76 -3.32 -2.97 16.94
CA GLU A 76 -2.88 -2.71 18.32
C GLU A 76 -3.45 -1.41 18.88
N VAL A 77 -3.43 -0.32 18.10
CA VAL A 77 -4.09 0.93 18.47
C VAL A 77 -5.58 0.69 18.75
N GLY A 78 -6.27 -0.05 17.88
CA GLY A 78 -7.67 -0.42 18.10
C GLY A 78 -7.88 -1.15 19.44
N ARG A 79 -7.07 -2.18 19.71
CA ARG A 79 -7.14 -2.93 20.98
C ARG A 79 -6.88 -2.05 22.20
N SER A 80 -5.90 -1.16 22.13
CA SER A 80 -5.60 -0.21 23.22
C SER A 80 -6.76 0.73 23.56
N LEU A 81 -7.65 0.97 22.59
CA LEU A 81 -8.85 1.79 22.73
C LEU A 81 -10.10 0.96 23.10
N GLY A 82 -9.95 -0.35 23.33
CA GLY A 82 -11.03 -1.26 23.71
C GLY A 82 -11.79 -1.90 22.54
N PHE A 83 -11.30 -1.78 21.30
CA PHE A 83 -11.87 -2.50 20.16
C PHE A 83 -11.30 -3.92 20.08
N GLY A 84 -12.17 -4.94 20.03
CA GLY A 84 -11.74 -6.34 20.11
C GLY A 84 -11.17 -6.93 18.81
N GLU A 85 -11.83 -6.68 17.68
CA GLU A 85 -11.51 -7.34 16.40
C GLU A 85 -11.33 -6.32 15.28
N ILE A 86 -10.57 -6.70 14.24
CA ILE A 86 -10.39 -5.90 13.03
C ILE A 86 -11.12 -6.55 11.84
N SER A 87 -11.70 -5.72 10.97
CA SER A 87 -12.21 -6.15 9.67
C SER A 87 -11.25 -5.72 8.56
N LEU A 88 -10.77 -6.68 7.77
CA LEU A 88 -9.86 -6.42 6.66
C LEU A 88 -10.62 -6.31 5.33
N TRP A 89 -10.63 -5.12 4.72
CA TRP A 89 -11.09 -4.94 3.34
C TRP A 89 -9.92 -4.65 2.39
N ARG A 90 -9.59 -5.54 1.43
CA ARG A 90 -10.09 -6.91 1.20
C ARG A 90 -8.97 -7.91 1.46
N LEU A 91 -9.30 -9.18 1.68
CA LEU A 91 -8.31 -10.24 1.89
C LEU A 91 -7.33 -10.38 0.71
N GLY A 92 -7.86 -10.29 -0.51
CA GLY A 92 -7.08 -10.44 -1.74
C GLY A 92 -6.16 -9.25 -2.05
N GLY A 93 -4.87 -9.54 -2.22
CA GLY A 93 -3.86 -8.56 -2.64
C GLY A 93 -2.92 -8.08 -1.55
N ASN A 94 -3.07 -8.55 -0.32
CA ASN A 94 -2.07 -8.46 0.76
C ASN A 94 -0.99 -9.53 0.59
N MET A 95 0.25 -9.30 1.00
CA MET A 95 1.31 -10.31 1.02
C MET A 95 1.02 -11.38 2.09
N PRO A 96 1.41 -12.66 1.89
CA PRO A 96 1.23 -13.70 2.90
C PRO A 96 1.82 -13.32 4.27
N GLU A 97 3.03 -12.75 4.27
CA GLU A 97 3.74 -12.30 5.47
C GLU A 97 2.95 -11.20 6.20
N SER A 98 2.24 -10.37 5.44
CA SER A 98 1.40 -9.30 5.99
C SER A 98 0.13 -9.84 6.64
N LEU A 99 -0.47 -10.89 6.06
CA LEU A 99 -1.62 -11.58 6.65
C LEU A 99 -1.23 -12.34 7.93
N SER A 100 -0.07 -13.00 7.94
CA SER A 100 0.43 -13.71 9.13
C SER A 100 0.63 -12.81 10.34
N LYS A 101 0.87 -11.50 10.15
CA LYS A 101 1.02 -10.53 11.26
C LYS A 101 -0.29 -10.16 11.94
N ILE A 102 -1.42 -10.47 11.34
CA ILE A 102 -2.76 -10.11 11.84
C ILE A 102 -3.70 -11.31 11.96
N ALA A 103 -3.27 -12.49 11.52
CA ALA A 103 -3.90 -13.74 11.92
C ALA A 103 -3.67 -13.89 13.43
N GLY A 104 -4.75 -13.88 14.22
CA GLY A 104 -4.66 -14.06 15.67
C GLY A 104 -3.95 -15.37 16.03
N GLU A 105 -3.50 -15.47 17.28
CA GLU A 105 -3.05 -16.74 17.87
C GLU A 105 -4.20 -17.74 18.04
#